data_AF-A0A7L2KMP8-F1
#
_entry.id   AF-A0A7L2KMP8-F1
#
_cell.length_a   1.000
_cell.length_b   1.000
_cell.length_c   1.000
_cell.angle_alpha   90.00
_cell.angle_beta   90.00
_cell.angle_gamma   90.00
#
_symmetry.space_group_name_H-M   'P 1'
#
loop_
_entity.id
_entity.type
_entity.pdbx_description
1 polymer ?
#
loop_
_entity_poly.entity_id
_entity_poly.type
_entity_poly.pdbx_seq_one_letter_code
_entity_poly.pdbx_strand_id
1 'polypeptide(L)'
;AQYSSCSLRRMSAMEALELLDQLVDESDPDVDFPNSFHAFQTAEGIRRAHPDKGRAGCPLPAPALSPNPAGDTSPLVPPDWFHLVGLLHDLGKVLVLFGEPQWAVVGDTFPVGCKVQKSVVYGDSTFHDNPDTKDPRYSSAWGGLRDPREVWGCRGSTLNLCPTPQAFYMIRFHSFYPWHAHGDYDHLCSDEDRRMLPWVRELNKFDLYTKVEELPDVQQLRAYYQGLIDKYCPGQLCW
;
A
#
# COMPACT_ATOMS: atom_id res chain seq x y z
N ALA A 1 17.54 -6.90 -1.38
CA ALA A 1 18.62 -7.44 -0.53
C ALA A 1 18.90 -6.52 0.66
N GLN A 2 19.12 -5.22 0.44
CA GLN A 2 19.40 -4.25 1.51
C GLN A 2 18.33 -4.18 2.61
N TYR A 3 17.05 -4.15 2.22
CA TYR A 3 15.92 -3.97 3.16
C TYR A 3 15.23 -5.26 3.60
N SER A 4 15.63 -6.42 3.06
CA SER A 4 14.89 -7.67 3.29
C SER A 4 15.09 -8.28 4.68
N SER A 5 16.12 -7.87 5.41
CA SER A 5 16.39 -8.35 6.78
C SER A 5 15.69 -7.53 7.87
N CYS A 6 15.10 -6.39 7.54
CA CYS A 6 14.44 -5.46 8.47
C CYS A 6 15.31 -5.17 9.72
N SER A 7 16.55 -4.77 9.50
CA SER A 7 17.57 -4.69 10.55
C SER A 7 18.07 -3.26 10.81
N LEU A 8 17.37 -2.25 10.31
CA LEU A 8 17.77 -0.84 10.41
C LEU A 8 17.33 -0.24 11.75
N ARG A 9 16.11 -0.57 12.19
CA ARG A 9 15.51 -0.05 13.43
C ARG A 9 14.62 -1.09 14.11
N ARG A 10 14.45 -0.90 15.41
CA ARG A 10 13.37 -1.53 16.19
C ARG A 10 12.46 -0.43 16.70
N MET A 11 11.20 -0.47 16.29
CA MET A 11 10.17 0.49 16.70
C MET A 11 8.79 -0.14 16.54
N SER A 12 7.82 0.35 17.29
CA SER A 12 6.39 0.05 17.14
C SER A 12 5.82 0.75 15.91
N ALA A 13 4.62 0.33 15.48
CA ALA A 13 3.92 0.99 14.38
C ALA A 13 3.58 2.47 14.71
N MET A 14 3.29 2.78 15.97
CA MET A 14 3.01 4.16 16.40
C MET A 14 4.28 5.02 16.37
N GLU A 15 5.43 4.50 16.82
CA GLU A 15 6.71 5.21 16.72
C GLU A 15 7.10 5.44 15.25
N ALA A 16 6.84 4.48 14.35
CA ALA A 16 7.05 4.65 12.92
C ALA A 16 6.14 5.75 12.34
N LEU A 17 4.88 5.83 12.79
CA LEU A 17 3.94 6.86 12.38
C LEU A 17 4.37 8.25 12.87
N GLU A 18 4.86 8.36 14.10
CA GLU A 18 5.42 9.60 14.67
C GLU A 18 6.69 10.06 13.92
N LEU A 19 7.51 9.14 13.41
CA LEU A 19 8.63 9.53 12.54
C LEU A 19 8.14 10.28 11.29
N LEU A 20 7.00 9.89 10.73
CA LEU A 20 6.41 10.54 9.56
C LEU A 20 5.88 11.96 9.83
N ASP A 21 5.88 12.44 11.09
CA ASP A 21 5.68 13.86 11.40
C ASP A 21 6.77 14.75 10.77
N GLN A 22 7.92 14.16 10.41
CA GLN A 22 9.08 14.85 9.82
C GLN A 22 9.15 14.72 8.29
N LEU A 23 8.15 14.11 7.63
CA LEU A 23 8.17 13.86 6.20
C LEU A 23 6.98 14.51 5.49
N VAL A 24 7.27 15.31 4.47
CA VAL A 24 6.32 15.71 3.43
C VAL A 24 6.67 14.95 2.15
N ASP A 25 5.67 14.37 1.50
CA ASP A 25 5.83 13.59 0.27
C ASP A 25 5.98 14.54 -0.94
N GLU A 26 7.16 14.56 -1.55
CA GLU A 26 7.45 15.43 -2.70
C GLU A 26 6.77 14.96 -4.01
N SER A 27 6.26 13.74 -4.05
CA SER A 27 5.56 13.18 -5.21
C SER A 27 4.06 13.46 -5.21
N ASP A 28 3.51 13.83 -4.05
CA ASP A 28 2.08 14.06 -3.88
C ASP A 28 1.72 15.51 -4.27
N PRO A 29 0.92 15.72 -5.33
CA PRO A 29 0.54 17.07 -5.75
C PRO A 29 -0.57 17.69 -4.88
N ASP A 30 -1.23 16.88 -4.03
CA ASP A 30 -2.47 17.26 -3.35
C ASP A 30 -2.25 17.72 -1.90
N VAL A 31 -1.10 17.42 -1.28
CA VAL A 31 -0.81 17.74 0.14
C VAL A 31 0.59 18.29 0.35
N ASP A 32 0.73 19.22 1.30
CA ASP A 32 2.01 19.81 1.74
C ASP A 32 2.11 19.84 3.28
N PHE A 33 1.68 18.75 3.91
CA PHE A 33 1.71 18.58 5.37
C PHE A 33 2.31 17.21 5.75
N PRO A 34 2.69 17.00 7.02
CA PRO A 34 3.33 15.75 7.43
C PRO A 34 2.51 14.49 7.10
N ASN A 35 3.16 13.48 6.54
CA ASN A 35 2.51 12.26 6.03
C ASN A 35 1.83 11.44 7.16
N SER A 36 2.19 11.66 8.42
CA SER A 36 1.49 11.07 9.56
C SER A 36 0.02 11.46 9.62
N PHE A 37 -0.33 12.71 9.29
CA PHE A 37 -1.72 13.17 9.25
C PHE A 37 -2.50 12.48 8.14
N HIS A 38 -1.87 12.29 6.98
CA HIS A 38 -2.48 11.58 5.86
C HIS A 38 -2.86 10.14 6.27
N ALA A 39 -1.99 9.43 6.98
CA ALA A 39 -2.30 8.09 7.49
C ALA A 39 -3.56 8.07 8.38
N PHE A 40 -3.73 9.05 9.27
CA PHE A 40 -4.95 9.18 10.09
C PHE A 40 -6.18 9.59 9.27
N GLN A 41 -6.04 10.46 8.27
CA GLN A 41 -7.13 10.84 7.37
C GLN A 41 -7.66 9.63 6.60
N THR A 42 -6.77 8.85 5.99
CA THR A 42 -7.12 7.62 5.28
C THR A 42 -7.80 6.63 6.21
N ALA A 43 -7.23 6.40 7.41
CA ALA A 43 -7.81 5.48 8.38
C ALA A 43 -9.22 5.92 8.85
N GLU A 44 -9.43 7.21 9.13
CA GLU A 44 -10.73 7.75 9.53
C GLU A 44 -11.75 7.73 8.38
N GLY A 45 -11.33 8.00 7.15
CA GLY A 45 -12.18 7.87 5.97
C GLY A 45 -12.72 6.45 5.82
N ILE A 46 -11.83 5.46 5.95
CA ILE A 46 -12.22 4.04 5.95
C ILE A 46 -13.15 3.75 7.14
N ARG A 47 -12.80 4.17 8.36
CA ARG A 47 -13.59 3.90 9.58
C ARG A 47 -15.02 4.44 9.49
N ARG A 48 -15.22 5.60 8.85
CA ARG A 48 -16.54 6.20 8.63
C ARG A 48 -17.37 5.43 7.60
N ALA A 49 -16.73 4.97 6.52
CA ALA A 49 -17.40 4.25 5.45
C ALA A 49 -17.65 2.77 5.78
N HIS A 50 -16.78 2.17 6.58
CA HIS A 50 -16.75 0.75 6.93
C HIS A 50 -16.78 0.54 8.45
N PRO A 51 -17.77 1.09 9.19
CA PRO A 51 -17.77 1.01 10.65
C PRO A 51 -17.81 -0.44 11.14
N ASP A 52 -17.06 -0.73 12.20
CA ASP A 52 -17.10 -2.05 12.84
C ASP A 52 -18.52 -2.33 13.36
N LYS A 53 -19.17 -3.35 12.80
CA LYS A 53 -20.53 -3.75 13.15
C LYS A 53 -20.58 -4.74 14.32
N GLY A 54 -19.47 -4.98 15.02
CA GLY A 54 -19.47 -5.66 16.33
C GLY A 54 -20.08 -7.07 16.29
N ARG A 55 -19.88 -7.84 15.22
CA ARG A 55 -20.26 -9.26 15.25
C ARG A 55 -19.29 -10.04 16.15
N ALA A 56 -19.70 -10.22 17.39
CA ALA A 56 -19.19 -11.26 18.26
C ALA A 56 -19.18 -12.60 17.49
N GLY A 57 -17.99 -13.19 17.30
CA GLY A 57 -17.85 -14.58 16.89
C GLY A 57 -18.05 -14.89 15.40
N CYS A 58 -17.67 -14.02 14.47
CA CYS A 58 -17.42 -14.50 13.11
C CYS A 58 -16.04 -15.19 13.10
N PRO A 59 -15.94 -16.51 12.85
CA PRO A 59 -14.64 -17.13 12.65
C PRO A 59 -13.96 -16.38 11.50
N LEU A 60 -12.68 -16.05 11.67
CA LEU A 60 -11.81 -15.75 10.54
C LEU A 60 -12.18 -16.73 9.42
N PRO A 61 -12.47 -16.30 8.18
CA PRO A 61 -12.57 -17.26 7.12
C PRO A 61 -11.23 -18.01 7.13
N ALA A 62 -11.30 -19.31 7.46
CA ALA A 62 -10.23 -20.24 7.16
C ALA A 62 -9.80 -20.01 5.70
N PRO A 63 -8.53 -20.26 5.32
CA PRO A 63 -8.03 -19.90 4.00
C PRO A 63 -8.84 -20.63 2.93
N ALA A 64 -9.89 -19.97 2.44
CA ALA A 64 -10.71 -20.48 1.37
C ALA A 64 -9.93 -20.15 0.10
N LEU A 65 -9.06 -21.08 -0.28
CA LEU A 65 -8.72 -21.37 -1.66
C LEU A 65 -9.97 -21.83 -2.45
N SER A 66 -11.08 -21.10 -2.35
CA SER A 66 -12.28 -21.33 -3.12
C SER A 66 -12.76 -20.02 -3.72
N PRO A 67 -13.03 -19.98 -5.03
CA PRO A 67 -13.63 -18.82 -5.65
C PRO A 67 -14.98 -18.59 -5.00
N ASN A 68 -15.30 -17.33 -4.71
CA ASN A 68 -16.66 -16.95 -4.34
C ASN A 68 -17.60 -17.57 -5.39
N PRO A 69 -18.55 -18.44 -5.01
CA PRO A 69 -19.54 -18.93 -5.96
C PRO A 69 -20.31 -17.71 -6.46
N ALA A 70 -20.38 -17.56 -7.78
CA ALA A 70 -21.07 -16.47 -8.45
C ALA A 70 -22.47 -16.29 -7.83
N GLY A 71 -22.68 -15.22 -7.06
CA GLY A 71 -24.00 -14.91 -6.47
C GLY A 71 -24.01 -14.18 -5.13
N ASP A 72 -22.91 -14.14 -4.36
CA ASP A 72 -22.90 -13.33 -3.13
C ASP A 72 -22.66 -11.85 -3.44
N THR A 73 -23.72 -11.05 -3.28
CA THR A 73 -23.75 -9.59 -3.46
C THR A 73 -23.66 -8.84 -2.13
N SER A 74 -23.38 -9.56 -1.02
CA SER A 74 -23.22 -8.93 0.28
C SER A 74 -22.09 -7.90 0.23
N PRO A 75 -22.31 -6.68 0.75
CA PRO A 75 -21.28 -5.65 0.73
C PRO A 75 -20.04 -6.17 1.45
N LEU A 76 -18.87 -5.89 0.88
CA LEU A 76 -17.60 -5.99 1.59
C LEU A 76 -17.79 -5.20 2.89
N VAL A 77 -17.80 -5.87 4.04
CA VAL A 77 -17.72 -5.21 5.34
C VAL A 77 -16.36 -5.58 5.88
N PRO A 78 -15.31 -4.83 5.55
CA PRO A 78 -13.99 -5.10 6.07
C PRO A 78 -14.03 -4.84 7.58
N PRO A 79 -13.67 -5.82 8.43
CA PRO A 79 -13.53 -5.63 9.86
C PRO A 79 -12.55 -4.49 10.18
N ASP A 80 -12.49 -4.13 11.46
CA ASP A 80 -11.58 -3.14 12.07
C ASP A 80 -10.11 -3.18 11.57
N TRP A 81 -9.63 -4.30 11.05
CA TRP A 81 -8.34 -4.38 10.36
C TRP A 81 -8.20 -3.43 9.15
N PHE A 82 -9.27 -3.06 8.45
CA PHE A 82 -9.18 -2.18 7.29
C PHE A 82 -8.93 -0.72 7.71
N HIS A 83 -9.41 -0.31 8.88
CA HIS A 83 -9.04 0.99 9.45
C HIS A 83 -7.53 1.03 9.71
N LEU A 84 -6.98 -0.07 10.24
CA LEU A 84 -5.54 -0.21 10.45
C LEU A 84 -4.77 -0.19 9.13
N VAL A 85 -5.27 -0.81 8.06
CA VAL A 85 -4.62 -0.71 6.74
C VAL A 85 -4.48 0.74 6.28
N GLY A 86 -5.52 1.56 6.46
CA GLY A 86 -5.41 3.00 6.20
C GLY A 86 -4.30 3.69 7.00
N LEU A 87 -4.11 3.29 8.24
CA LEU A 87 -3.04 3.83 9.09
C LEU A 87 -1.64 3.34 8.67
N LEU A 88 -1.53 2.11 8.17
CA LEU A 88 -0.24 1.45 7.92
C LEU A 88 0.30 1.60 6.50
N HIS A 89 -0.56 1.94 5.52
CA HIS A 89 -0.23 1.80 4.09
C HIS A 89 1.05 2.54 3.67
N ASP A 90 1.30 3.68 4.30
CA ASP A 90 2.41 4.58 3.98
C ASP A 90 3.60 4.47 4.94
N LEU A 91 3.59 3.57 5.93
CA LEU A 91 4.68 3.48 6.89
C LEU A 91 6.03 3.07 6.27
N GLY A 92 6.04 2.56 5.03
CA GLY A 92 7.28 2.34 4.27
C GLY A 92 8.08 3.62 4.02
N LYS A 93 7.41 4.78 4.05
CA LYS A 93 8.03 6.10 3.83
C LYS A 93 9.09 6.48 4.88
N VAL A 94 9.15 5.77 6.01
CA VAL A 94 10.25 5.91 7.00
C VAL A 94 11.63 5.67 6.39
N LEU A 95 11.73 4.98 5.25
CA LEU A 95 12.99 4.81 4.52
C LEU A 95 13.62 6.14 4.09
N VAL A 96 12.81 7.18 3.82
CA VAL A 96 13.33 8.53 3.53
C VAL A 96 14.11 9.06 4.74
N LEU A 97 13.55 8.88 5.94
CA LEU A 97 14.17 9.28 7.20
C LEU A 97 15.36 8.39 7.58
N PHE A 98 15.51 7.24 6.91
CA PHE A 98 16.67 6.36 7.04
C PHE A 98 17.76 6.66 6.00
N GLY A 99 17.57 7.69 5.16
CA GLY A 99 18.57 8.23 4.25
C GLY A 99 18.36 7.90 2.77
N GLU A 100 17.25 7.24 2.41
CA GLU A 100 16.91 7.04 1.00
C GLU A 100 16.36 8.33 0.36
N PRO A 101 16.68 8.63 -0.90
CA PRO A 101 16.06 9.73 -1.60
C PRO A 101 14.57 9.44 -1.85
N GLN A 102 13.73 10.48 -1.87
CA GLN A 102 12.28 10.33 -2.02
C GLN A 102 11.89 9.51 -3.27
N TRP A 103 12.54 9.74 -4.42
CA TRP A 103 12.24 9.00 -5.66
C TRP A 103 12.42 7.47 -5.57
N ALA A 104 13.16 6.97 -4.57
CA ALA A 104 13.34 5.54 -4.31
C ALA A 104 12.33 4.97 -3.30
N VAL A 105 11.43 5.80 -2.75
CA VAL A 105 10.53 5.44 -1.65
C VAL A 105 9.07 5.80 -1.95
N VAL A 106 8.80 6.99 -2.50
CA VAL A 106 7.45 7.51 -2.75
C VAL A 106 7.07 7.49 -4.22
N GLY A 107 5.81 7.82 -4.51
CA GLY A 107 5.28 7.99 -5.86
C GLY A 107 4.70 6.74 -6.50
N ASP A 108 4.14 6.95 -7.69
CA ASP A 108 3.55 5.88 -8.49
C ASP A 108 4.59 4.82 -8.87
N THR A 109 4.20 3.56 -8.67
CA THR A 109 5.04 2.41 -8.99
C THR A 109 4.77 1.89 -10.40
N PHE A 110 5.79 1.28 -11.01
CA PHE A 110 5.68 0.60 -12.29
C PHE A 110 6.64 -0.61 -12.34
N PRO A 111 6.31 -1.66 -13.11
CA PRO A 111 7.19 -2.79 -13.34
C PRO A 111 8.52 -2.39 -14.01
N VAL A 112 9.64 -2.75 -13.40
CA VAL A 112 10.97 -2.71 -14.03
C VAL A 112 11.24 -3.99 -14.81
N GLY A 113 12.21 -3.95 -15.72
CA GLY A 113 12.60 -5.12 -16.51
C GLY A 113 11.64 -5.47 -17.66
N CYS A 114 10.65 -4.61 -17.94
CA CYS A 114 9.82 -4.64 -19.14
C CYS A 114 9.52 -3.23 -19.65
N LYS A 115 8.87 -3.13 -20.81
CA LYS A 115 8.51 -1.85 -21.42
C LYS A 115 7.56 -1.05 -20.50
N VAL A 116 7.87 0.23 -20.32
CA VAL A 116 7.03 1.22 -19.64
C VAL A 116 5.74 1.45 -20.45
N GLN A 117 4.59 1.40 -19.79
CA GLN A 117 3.28 1.62 -20.43
C GLN A 117 2.82 3.08 -20.34
N LYS A 118 1.75 3.40 -21.07
CA LYS A 118 1.36 4.78 -21.37
C LYS A 118 0.81 5.55 -20.18
N SER A 119 0.18 4.85 -19.24
CA SER A 119 -0.40 5.47 -18.04
C SER A 119 0.61 5.74 -16.93
N VAL A 120 1.88 5.36 -17.10
CA VAL A 120 2.94 5.77 -16.18
C VAL A 120 3.11 7.29 -16.28
N VAL A 121 2.99 7.97 -15.14
CA VAL A 121 3.04 9.43 -15.04
C VAL A 121 4.37 9.94 -15.59
N TYR A 122 4.29 10.92 -16.50
CA TYR A 122 5.42 11.47 -17.28
C TYR A 122 6.25 10.44 -18.07
N GLY A 123 5.68 9.26 -18.38
CA GLY A 123 6.38 8.16 -19.03
C GLY A 123 7.04 8.50 -20.38
N ASP A 124 6.47 9.46 -21.11
CA ASP A 124 6.97 9.94 -22.40
C ASP A 124 8.13 10.93 -22.30
N SER A 125 8.37 11.52 -21.13
CA SER A 125 9.28 12.64 -20.92
C SER A 125 10.40 12.34 -19.92
N THR A 126 10.25 11.37 -19.02
CA THR A 126 11.23 11.09 -17.94
C THR A 126 12.10 9.87 -18.15
N PHE A 127 11.79 9.00 -19.11
CA PHE A 127 12.48 7.70 -19.27
C PHE A 127 13.63 7.69 -20.29
N HIS A 128 13.92 8.81 -20.96
CA HIS A 128 14.91 8.89 -22.04
C HIS A 128 16.35 8.53 -21.62
N ASP A 129 16.68 8.77 -20.35
CA ASP A 129 18.00 8.48 -19.76
C ASP A 129 18.05 7.14 -19.01
N ASN A 130 16.92 6.46 -18.82
CA ASN A 130 16.91 5.15 -18.18
C ASN A 130 17.61 4.11 -19.07
N PRO A 131 18.72 3.50 -18.63
CA PRO A 131 19.50 2.57 -19.45
C PRO A 131 18.70 1.33 -19.88
N ASP A 132 17.73 0.88 -19.08
CA ASP A 132 16.94 -0.31 -19.36
C ASP A 132 16.02 -0.13 -20.57
N THR A 133 15.63 1.11 -20.88
CA THR A 133 14.80 1.40 -22.07
C THR A 133 15.53 1.14 -23.38
N LYS A 134 16.88 1.14 -23.33
CA LYS A 134 17.77 0.90 -24.46
C LYS A 134 18.23 -0.57 -24.51
N ASP A 135 17.94 -1.35 -23.48
CA ASP A 135 18.33 -2.75 -23.40
C ASP A 135 17.29 -3.66 -24.07
N PRO A 136 17.66 -4.48 -25.08
CA PRO A 136 16.74 -5.37 -25.77
C PRO A 136 16.10 -6.44 -24.86
N ARG A 137 16.70 -6.73 -23.69
CA ARG A 137 16.12 -7.65 -22.69
C ARG A 137 14.86 -7.08 -22.06
N TYR A 138 14.74 -5.75 -21.95
CA TYR A 138 13.67 -5.09 -21.20
C TYR A 138 12.73 -4.28 -22.10
N SER A 139 13.09 -4.06 -23.36
CA SER A 139 12.33 -3.19 -24.28
C SER A 139 11.02 -3.78 -24.81
N SER A 140 10.75 -5.07 -24.58
CA SER A 140 9.49 -5.72 -24.96
C SER A 140 8.42 -5.61 -23.86
N ALA A 141 7.15 -5.85 -24.21
CA ALA A 141 6.05 -5.81 -23.24
C ALA A 141 6.23 -6.80 -22.07
N TRP A 142 6.90 -7.93 -22.31
CA TRP A 142 7.21 -8.93 -21.28
C TRP A 142 8.63 -8.77 -20.71
N GLY A 143 9.50 -8.08 -21.45
CA GLY A 143 10.90 -7.90 -21.11
C GLY A 143 11.59 -9.18 -20.66
N GLY A 144 12.37 -9.09 -19.58
CA GLY A 144 13.09 -10.20 -18.97
C GLY A 144 12.28 -10.97 -17.93
N LEU A 145 10.99 -10.64 -17.76
CA LEU A 145 10.14 -11.20 -16.73
C LEU A 145 9.75 -12.63 -17.10
N ARG A 146 10.40 -13.61 -16.45
CA ARG A 146 10.13 -15.04 -16.66
C ARG A 146 8.95 -15.56 -15.84
N ASP A 147 8.61 -14.91 -14.74
CA ASP A 147 7.45 -15.22 -13.90
C ASP A 147 6.82 -13.92 -13.39
N PRO A 148 5.52 -13.67 -13.64
CA PRO A 148 4.82 -12.51 -13.11
C PRO A 148 4.93 -12.37 -11.58
N ARG A 149 5.18 -13.46 -10.84
CA ARG A 149 5.34 -13.46 -9.37
C ARG A 149 6.68 -12.86 -8.90
N GLU A 150 7.64 -12.66 -9.81
CA GLU A 150 8.94 -12.03 -9.53
C GLU A 150 8.93 -10.50 -9.73
N VAL A 151 7.93 -9.96 -10.43
CA VAL A 151 7.81 -8.54 -10.81
C VAL A 151 7.62 -7.63 -9.60
N TRP A 152 7.10 -8.17 -8.51
CA TRP A 152 6.50 -7.35 -7.47
C TRP A 152 7.45 -7.27 -6.25
N GLY A 153 8.29 -6.26 -6.22
CA GLY A 153 9.20 -5.99 -5.10
C GLY A 153 8.49 -5.32 -3.93
N CYS A 154 8.21 -6.08 -2.86
CA CYS A 154 8.37 -5.64 -1.47
C CYS A 154 8.08 -6.86 -0.57
N ARG A 155 9.11 -7.67 -0.30
CA ARG A 155 8.99 -8.91 0.51
C ARG A 155 9.50 -8.76 1.95
N GLY A 156 9.91 -7.57 2.37
CA GLY A 156 10.69 -7.39 3.61
C GLY A 156 9.86 -7.04 4.85
N SER A 157 9.32 -5.83 4.91
CA SER A 157 8.82 -5.21 6.16
C SER A 157 7.30 -5.28 6.34
N THR A 158 6.52 -5.18 5.27
CA THR A 158 5.05 -5.07 5.33
C THR A 158 4.35 -6.35 5.80
N LEU A 159 5.00 -7.52 5.68
CA LEU A 159 4.35 -8.81 6.00
C LEU A 159 4.07 -8.97 7.51
N ASN A 160 4.91 -8.39 8.38
CA ASN A 160 4.73 -8.45 9.84
C ASN A 160 3.69 -7.44 10.38
N LEU A 161 3.25 -6.52 9.54
CA LEU A 161 2.30 -5.46 9.88
C LEU A 161 0.86 -5.79 9.46
N CYS A 162 0.69 -6.74 8.53
CA CYS A 162 -0.57 -6.96 7.85
C CYS A 162 -1.40 -8.08 8.49
N PRO A 163 -2.64 -7.79 8.91
CA PRO A 163 -3.49 -8.77 9.60
C PRO A 163 -4.11 -9.83 8.69
N THR A 164 -4.13 -9.60 7.37
CA THR A 164 -4.71 -10.51 6.38
C THR A 164 -3.91 -10.49 5.07
N PRO A 165 -4.03 -11.54 4.22
CA PRO A 165 -3.48 -11.50 2.86
C PRO A 165 -3.99 -10.31 2.04
N GLN A 166 -5.25 -9.92 2.24
CA GLN A 166 -5.86 -8.78 1.57
C GLN A 166 -5.19 -7.47 1.98
N ALA A 167 -5.02 -7.25 3.28
CA ALA A 167 -4.32 -6.08 3.82
C ALA A 167 -2.92 -5.95 3.22
N PHE A 168 -2.16 -7.04 3.21
CA PHE A 168 -0.83 -7.07 2.63
C PHE A 168 -0.82 -6.73 1.15
N TYR A 169 -1.74 -7.31 0.38
CA TYR A 169 -1.85 -7.07 -1.04
C TYR A 169 -2.21 -5.60 -1.34
N MET A 170 -3.15 -5.03 -0.59
CA MET A 170 -3.56 -3.64 -0.74
C MET A 170 -2.39 -2.70 -0.50
N ILE A 171 -1.67 -2.83 0.62
CA ILE A 171 -0.51 -1.98 0.91
C ILE A 171 0.59 -2.17 -0.13
N ARG A 172 0.82 -3.40 -0.61
CA ARG A 172 1.87 -3.67 -1.59
C ARG A 172 1.63 -3.01 -2.96
N PHE A 173 0.37 -2.81 -3.34
CA PHE A 173 -0.01 -2.37 -4.69
C PHE A 173 -0.82 -1.07 -4.72
N HIS A 174 -0.95 -0.36 -3.59
CA HIS A 174 -1.77 0.86 -3.51
C HIS A 174 -1.23 2.01 -4.37
N SER A 175 0.08 2.03 -4.64
CA SER A 175 0.73 3.03 -5.50
C SER A 175 0.86 2.57 -6.96
N PHE A 176 0.30 1.42 -7.34
CA PHE A 176 0.42 0.88 -8.70
C PHE A 176 -0.69 1.41 -9.64
N TYR A 177 -0.77 2.73 -9.75
CA TYR A 177 -1.82 3.46 -10.50
C TYR A 177 -1.99 3.01 -11.95
N PRO A 178 -0.91 2.78 -12.74
CA PRO A 178 -1.04 2.26 -14.10
C PRO A 178 -1.95 1.03 -14.19
N TRP A 179 -1.89 0.14 -13.20
CA TRP A 179 -2.74 -1.03 -13.15
C TRP A 179 -4.12 -0.75 -12.56
N HIS A 180 -4.19 -0.33 -11.28
CA HIS A 180 -5.47 -0.33 -10.59
C HIS A 180 -6.40 0.80 -11.07
N ALA A 181 -5.87 1.92 -11.54
CA ALA A 181 -6.66 3.06 -12.04
C ALA A 181 -6.81 3.04 -13.57
N HIS A 182 -5.76 2.67 -14.31
CA HIS A 182 -5.73 2.87 -15.76
C HIS A 182 -5.82 1.59 -16.61
N GLY A 183 -5.65 0.41 -16.01
CA GLY A 183 -5.79 -0.88 -16.69
C GLY A 183 -4.59 -1.29 -17.56
N ASP A 184 -3.48 -0.56 -17.49
CA ASP A 184 -2.21 -1.01 -18.06
C ASP A 184 -1.68 -2.22 -17.25
N TYR A 185 -0.75 -2.96 -17.85
CA TYR A 185 -0.09 -4.13 -17.26
C TYR A 185 -0.99 -5.34 -16.96
N ASP A 186 -2.25 -5.39 -17.45
CA ASP A 186 -3.12 -6.57 -17.25
C ASP A 186 -2.51 -7.86 -17.82
N HIS A 187 -1.64 -7.76 -18.84
CA HIS A 187 -0.92 -8.92 -19.36
C HIS A 187 0.04 -9.55 -18.34
N LEU A 188 0.51 -8.79 -17.34
CA LEU A 188 1.32 -9.31 -16.23
C LEU A 188 0.45 -9.83 -15.06
N CYS A 189 -0.86 -9.63 -15.08
CA CYS A 189 -1.74 -10.01 -13.99
C CYS A 189 -2.20 -11.47 -14.08
N SER A 190 -2.13 -12.16 -12.95
CA SER A 190 -2.76 -13.45 -12.70
C SER A 190 -4.25 -13.31 -12.34
N ASP A 191 -4.96 -14.44 -12.26
CA ASP A 191 -6.34 -14.46 -11.79
C ASP A 191 -6.48 -14.01 -10.33
N GLU A 192 -5.44 -14.20 -9.51
CA GLU A 192 -5.43 -13.71 -8.13
C GLU A 192 -5.37 -12.18 -8.11
N ASP A 193 -4.51 -11.58 -8.93
CA ASP A 193 -4.40 -10.12 -9.02
C ASP A 193 -5.73 -9.49 -9.46
N ARG A 194 -6.41 -10.10 -10.43
CA ARG A 194 -7.75 -9.67 -10.87
C ARG A 194 -8.81 -9.78 -9.77
N ARG A 195 -8.72 -10.80 -8.89
CA ARG A 195 -9.59 -10.93 -7.71
C ARG A 195 -9.27 -9.91 -6.62
N MET A 196 -8.03 -9.45 -6.53
CA MET A 196 -7.58 -8.47 -5.54
C MET A 196 -7.81 -7.02 -5.95
N LEU A 197 -7.96 -6.75 -7.25
CA LEU A 197 -8.20 -5.41 -7.79
C LEU A 197 -9.33 -4.62 -7.09
N PRO A 198 -10.51 -5.21 -6.76
CA PRO A 198 -11.55 -4.49 -6.02
C PRO A 198 -11.10 -4.01 -4.63
N TRP A 199 -10.26 -4.78 -3.94
CA TRP A 199 -9.72 -4.39 -2.63
C TRP A 199 -8.75 -3.21 -2.75
N VAL A 200 -7.83 -3.26 -3.71
CA VAL A 200 -6.87 -2.17 -3.96
C VAL A 200 -7.62 -0.88 -4.33
N ARG A 201 -8.62 -0.98 -5.22
CA ARG A 201 -9.47 0.15 -5.59
C ARG A 201 -10.28 0.70 -4.42
N GLU A 202 -10.69 -0.14 -3.48
CA GLU A 202 -11.41 0.32 -2.30
C GLU A 202 -10.50 1.14 -1.38
N LEU A 203 -9.26 0.70 -1.11
CA LEU A 203 -8.28 1.51 -0.38
C LEU A 203 -7.99 2.83 -1.10
N ASN A 204 -7.76 2.77 -2.42
CA ASN A 204 -7.39 3.93 -3.22
C ASN A 204 -8.42 5.08 -3.13
N LYS A 205 -9.72 4.79 -2.97
CA LYS A 205 -10.73 5.82 -2.74
C LYS A 205 -10.45 6.64 -1.50
N PHE A 206 -9.98 6.01 -0.42
CA PHE A 206 -9.72 6.69 0.83
C PHE A 206 -8.34 7.34 0.83
N ASP A 207 -7.33 6.64 0.34
CA ASP A 207 -5.98 7.19 0.14
C ASP A 207 -6.04 8.51 -0.66
N LEU A 208 -6.66 8.49 -1.86
CA LEU A 208 -6.69 9.67 -2.71
C LEU A 208 -7.59 10.80 -2.18
N TYR A 209 -8.83 10.49 -1.77
CA TYR A 209 -9.86 11.51 -1.56
C TYR A 209 -10.07 11.94 -0.10
N THR A 210 -9.27 11.44 0.85
CA THR A 210 -9.32 11.93 2.25
C THR A 210 -8.29 13.01 2.57
N LYS A 211 -7.39 13.30 1.61
CA LYS A 211 -6.39 14.36 1.66
C LYS A 211 -7.07 15.73 1.72
N VAL A 212 -7.12 16.33 2.91
CA VAL A 212 -7.73 17.65 3.14
C VAL A 212 -6.84 18.51 4.06
N GLU A 213 -6.94 19.83 3.95
CA GLU A 213 -6.16 20.77 4.79
C GLU A 213 -6.55 20.69 6.28
N GLU A 214 -7.78 20.29 6.60
CA GLU A 214 -8.23 20.13 7.98
C GLU A 214 -7.63 18.85 8.58
N LEU A 215 -6.63 19.04 9.45
CA LEU A 215 -5.90 17.94 10.06
C LEU A 215 -6.70 17.30 11.22
N PRO A 216 -6.68 15.97 11.34
CA PRO A 216 -7.38 15.29 12.43
C PRO A 216 -6.72 15.57 13.79
N ASP A 217 -7.52 15.54 14.86
CA ASP A 217 -7.00 15.53 16.23
C ASP A 217 -6.42 14.14 16.56
N VAL A 218 -5.13 13.97 16.27
CA VAL A 218 -4.40 12.72 16.48
C VAL A 218 -4.45 12.26 17.93
N GLN A 219 -4.48 13.18 18.90
CA GLN A 219 -4.51 12.80 20.32
C GLN A 219 -5.81 12.08 20.69
N GLN A 220 -6.94 12.53 20.13
CA GLN A 220 -8.23 11.86 20.32
C GLN A 220 -8.31 10.50 19.62
N LEU A 221 -7.62 10.34 18.48
CA LEU A 221 -7.62 9.11 17.69
C LEU A 221 -6.66 8.05 18.21
N ARG A 222 -5.60 8.47 18.90
CA ARG A 222 -4.47 7.62 19.30
C ARG A 222 -4.90 6.36 20.05
N ALA A 223 -5.79 6.49 21.04
CA ALA A 223 -6.21 5.35 21.85
C ALA A 223 -6.91 4.26 21.02
N TYR A 224 -7.73 4.66 20.04
CA TYR A 224 -8.42 3.74 19.15
C TYR A 224 -7.43 2.95 18.28
N TYR A 225 -6.54 3.68 17.59
CA TYR A 225 -5.57 3.06 16.69
C TYR A 225 -4.49 2.27 17.41
N GLN A 226 -4.09 2.70 18.60
CA GLN A 226 -3.21 1.90 19.46
C GLN A 226 -3.86 0.55 19.80
N GLY A 227 -5.16 0.51 20.08
CA GLY A 227 -5.89 -0.75 20.31
C GLY A 227 -5.86 -1.69 19.09
N LEU A 228 -5.91 -1.15 17.88
CA LEU A 228 -5.75 -1.94 16.65
C LEU A 228 -4.31 -2.43 16.46
N ILE A 229 -3.32 -1.58 16.73
CA ILE A 229 -1.90 -1.95 16.69
C ILE A 229 -1.64 -3.07 17.71
N ASP A 230 -2.11 -2.95 18.93
CA ASP A 230 -1.97 -3.96 19.99
C ASP A 230 -2.63 -5.29 19.60
N LYS A 231 -3.73 -5.23 18.83
CA LYS A 231 -4.43 -6.42 18.32
C LYS A 231 -3.70 -7.12 17.18
N TYR A 232 -3.10 -6.36 16.26
CA TYR A 232 -2.68 -6.89 14.95
C TYR A 232 -1.17 -6.89 14.72
N CYS A 233 -0.43 -5.93 15.28
CA CYS A 233 1.01 -5.79 15.13
C CYS A 233 1.66 -5.23 16.41
N PRO A 234 1.48 -5.90 17.57
CA PRO A 234 1.87 -5.36 18.86
C PRO A 234 3.38 -5.24 19.06
N GLY A 235 3.76 -4.31 19.92
CA GLY A 235 5.11 -4.21 20.46
C GLY A 235 6.14 -3.68 19.46
N GLN A 236 7.39 -4.07 19.67
CA GLN A 236 8.54 -3.62 18.88
C GLN A 236 8.72 -4.50 17.64
N LEU A 237 8.61 -3.87 16.48
CA LEU A 237 8.77 -4.51 15.17
C LEU A 237 10.16 -4.27 14.62
N CYS A 238 10.56 -5.11 13.67
CA CYS A 238 11.83 -4.99 12.94
C CYS A 238 11.58 -4.24 11.63
N TRP A 239 12.32 -3.15 11.41
CA TRP A 239 12.23 -2.28 10.23
C TRP A 239 13.56 -2.21 9.50
#